data_AF-A0A1J5JAW0-F1
#
_entry.id   AF-A0A1J5JAW0-F1
#
_cell.length_a   1.000
_cell.length_b   1.000
_cell.length_c   1.000
_cell.angle_alpha   90.00
_cell.angle_beta   90.00
_cell.angle_gamma   90.00
#
_symmetry.space_group_name_H-M   'P 1'
#
loop_
_entity.id
_entity.type
_entity.pdbx_description
1 polymer ?
#
loop_
_entity_poly.entity_id
_entity_poly.type
_entity_poly.pdbx_seq_one_letter_code
_entity_poly.pdbx_strand_id
1 'polypeptide(L)'
;MQSMSQANQQPDMGYVLQQLLQDMETSVQAQEAIIIEEREAMKIFDGDKLTNLIERRARCHSEFHELSSRCKRLIHQCNNEEKLEQVIDLYAPALADDLHSMRIDLVRRMQRLADDQLDNHVRLRAAWNVTTSILQQVGAIEMKQTYQNTYATHQVAR
;
A
#
# COMPACT_ATOMS: atom_id res chain seq x y z
N MET A 1 -1.81 19.99 -55.23
CA MET A 1 -2.66 18.87 -54.77
C MET A 1 -1.75 17.80 -54.18
N GLN A 2 -1.66 17.73 -52.84
CA GLN A 2 -1.28 16.54 -52.07
C GLN A 2 -1.41 16.94 -50.60
N SER A 3 -2.61 16.74 -50.09
CA SER A 3 -2.94 16.92 -48.68
C SER A 3 -2.34 15.76 -47.92
N MET A 4 -1.23 15.99 -47.22
CA MET A 4 -0.71 15.07 -46.22
C MET A 4 -1.66 15.05 -45.02
N SER A 5 -2.66 14.17 -45.05
CA SER A 5 -3.39 13.79 -43.84
C SER A 5 -2.46 12.98 -42.96
N GLN A 6 -1.77 13.66 -42.04
CA GLN A 6 -1.21 13.01 -40.86
C GLN A 6 -2.40 12.49 -40.05
N ALA A 7 -2.67 11.19 -40.17
CA ALA A 7 -3.53 10.47 -39.26
C ALA A 7 -2.90 10.57 -37.87
N ASN A 8 -3.44 11.48 -37.07
CA ASN A 8 -3.13 11.64 -35.67
C ASN A 8 -3.62 10.37 -34.95
N GLN A 9 -2.77 9.34 -34.88
CA GLN A 9 -3.03 8.13 -34.11
C GLN A 9 -2.99 8.48 -32.63
N GLN A 10 -4.10 9.02 -32.11
CA GLN A 10 -4.30 9.00 -30.66
C GLN A 10 -4.28 7.53 -30.23
N PRO A 11 -3.46 7.16 -29.24
CA PRO A 11 -3.44 5.79 -28.72
C PRO A 11 -4.86 5.41 -28.28
N ASP A 12 -5.28 4.18 -28.61
CA ASP A 12 -6.59 3.67 -28.21
C ASP A 12 -6.68 3.73 -26.68
N MET A 13 -7.55 4.62 -26.21
CA MET A 13 -7.74 4.92 -24.80
C MET A 13 -8.10 3.65 -24.00
N GLY A 14 -8.83 2.71 -24.63
CA GLY A 14 -9.15 1.43 -24.00
C GLY A 14 -7.91 0.58 -23.72
N TYR A 15 -6.95 0.56 -24.64
CA TYR A 15 -5.68 -0.15 -24.45
C TYR A 15 -4.84 0.50 -23.34
N VAL A 16 -4.81 1.84 -23.26
CA VAL A 16 -4.09 2.54 -22.19
C VAL A 16 -4.69 2.25 -20.81
N LEU A 17 -6.03 2.24 -20.71
CA LEU A 17 -6.73 1.86 -19.48
C LEU A 17 -6.44 0.43 -19.07
N GLN A 18 -6.49 -0.51 -20.02
CA GLN A 18 -6.18 -1.91 -19.77
C GLN A 18 -4.77 -2.09 -19.23
N GLN A 19 -3.77 -1.52 -19.89
CA GLN A 19 -2.38 -1.61 -19.46
C GLN A 19 -2.22 -1.03 -18.05
N LEU A 20 -2.84 0.12 -17.78
CA LEU A 20 -2.72 0.77 -16.49
C LEU A 20 -3.33 -0.05 -15.35
N LEU A 21 -4.51 -0.64 -15.58
CA LEU A 21 -5.12 -1.54 -14.60
C LEU A 21 -4.28 -2.80 -14.38
N GLN A 22 -3.67 -3.35 -15.43
CA GLN A 22 -2.78 -4.51 -15.33
C GLN A 22 -1.50 -4.19 -14.55
N ASP A 23 -0.90 -3.03 -14.78
CA ASP A 23 0.28 -2.56 -14.04
C ASP A 23 -0.07 -2.37 -12.55
N MET A 24 -1.24 -1.78 -12.27
CA MET A 24 -1.72 -1.62 -10.90
C MET A 24 -1.98 -2.97 -10.22
N GLU A 25 -2.53 -3.94 -10.94
CA GLU A 25 -2.73 -5.30 -10.43
C GLU A 25 -1.40 -5.98 -10.09
N THR A 26 -0.40 -5.85 -10.96
CA THR A 26 0.94 -6.40 -10.74
C THR A 26 1.58 -5.79 -9.49
N SER A 27 1.42 -4.48 -9.30
CA SER A 27 1.90 -3.80 -8.09
C SER A 27 1.20 -4.30 -6.82
N VAL A 28 -0.12 -4.54 -6.86
CA VAL A 28 -0.87 -5.12 -5.74
C VAL A 28 -0.43 -6.55 -5.44
N GLN A 29 -0.23 -7.40 -6.46
CA GLN A 29 0.31 -8.76 -6.31
C GLN A 29 1.69 -8.73 -5.62
N ALA A 30 2.56 -7.80 -6.00
CA ALA A 30 3.85 -7.64 -5.37
C ALA A 30 3.75 -7.25 -3.89
N GLN A 31 2.81 -6.36 -3.54
CA GLN A 31 2.57 -5.99 -2.13
C GLN A 31 2.01 -7.16 -1.31
N GLU A 32 1.10 -7.96 -1.86
CA GLU A 32 0.58 -9.17 -1.20
C GLU A 32 1.70 -10.18 -0.92
N ALA A 33 2.60 -10.40 -1.89
CA ALA A 33 3.76 -11.26 -1.69
C ALA A 33 4.68 -10.76 -0.57
N ILE A 34 4.92 -9.45 -0.50
CA ILE A 34 5.72 -8.84 0.57
C ILE A 34 5.09 -9.09 1.94
N ILE A 35 3.77 -8.96 2.09
CA ILE A 35 3.06 -9.23 3.36
C ILE A 35 3.28 -10.68 3.82
N ILE A 36 3.23 -11.64 2.89
CA ILE A 36 3.48 -13.05 3.20
C ILE A 36 4.94 -13.23 3.63
N GLU A 37 5.90 -12.65 2.89
CA GLU A 37 7.32 -12.70 3.23
C GLU A 37 7.62 -12.07 4.61
N GLU A 38 6.93 -10.98 4.96
CA GLU A 38 7.04 -10.33 6.28
C GLU A 38 6.54 -11.25 7.40
N ARG A 39 5.41 -11.94 7.18
CA ARG A 39 4.88 -12.91 8.15
C ARG A 39 5.87 -14.03 8.43
N GLU A 40 6.52 -14.55 7.39
CA GLU A 40 7.54 -15.59 7.57
C GLU A 40 8.80 -15.04 8.25
N ALA A 41 9.26 -13.84 7.87
CA ALA A 41 10.42 -13.21 8.51
C ALA A 41 10.18 -12.91 10.00
N MET A 42 8.96 -12.49 10.38
CA MET A 42 8.57 -12.28 11.77
C MET A 42 8.61 -13.56 12.61
N LYS A 43 8.24 -14.72 12.06
CA LYS A 43 8.26 -16.00 12.79
C LYS A 43 9.66 -16.40 13.24
N ILE A 44 10.68 -16.07 12.45
CA ILE A 44 12.08 -16.40 12.74
C ILE A 44 12.88 -15.20 13.27
N PHE A 45 12.23 -14.06 13.52
CA PHE A 45 12.87 -12.81 13.95
C PHE A 45 14.03 -12.35 13.05
N ASP A 46 13.89 -12.48 11.74
CA ASP A 46 14.89 -12.04 10.76
C ASP A 46 14.79 -10.52 10.51
N GLY A 47 15.55 -9.74 11.29
CA GLY A 47 15.53 -8.28 11.24
C GLY A 47 16.05 -7.68 9.93
N ASP A 48 17.05 -8.30 9.32
CA ASP A 48 17.63 -7.82 8.06
C ASP A 48 16.63 -8.02 6.92
N LYS A 49 15.98 -9.19 6.87
CA LYS A 49 14.91 -9.45 5.90
C LYS A 49 13.73 -8.50 6.10
N LEU A 50 13.31 -8.24 7.34
CA LEU A 50 12.23 -7.29 7.62
C LEU A 50 12.58 -5.87 7.16
N THR A 51 13.81 -5.41 7.37
CA THR A 51 14.28 -4.11 6.90
C THR A 51 14.21 -4.01 5.37
N ASN A 52 14.73 -5.03 4.68
CA ASN A 52 14.68 -5.09 3.21
C ASN A 52 13.23 -5.13 2.67
N LEU A 53 12.33 -5.84 3.36
CA LEU A 53 10.91 -5.92 2.99
C LEU A 53 10.19 -4.57 3.16
N ILE A 54 10.50 -3.82 4.21
CA ILE A 54 9.94 -2.47 4.43
C ILE A 54 10.34 -1.53 3.28
N GLU A 55 11.60 -1.58 2.84
CA GLU A 55 12.06 -0.78 1.70
C GLU A 55 11.38 -1.19 0.38
N ARG A 56 11.28 -2.51 0.12
CA ARG A 56 10.54 -3.03 -1.05
C ARG A 56 9.09 -2.58 -1.03
N ARG A 57 8.43 -2.64 0.13
CA ARG A 57 7.05 -2.20 0.32
C ARG A 57 6.88 -0.72 0.02
N ALA A 58 7.80 0.13 0.51
CA ALA A 58 7.78 1.56 0.22
C ALA A 58 7.88 1.83 -1.29
N ARG A 59 8.77 1.13 -2.00
CA ARG A 59 8.89 1.23 -3.47
C ARG A 59 7.61 0.82 -4.18
N CYS A 60 7.04 -0.34 -3.85
CA CYS A 60 5.79 -0.80 -4.47
C CYS A 60 4.62 0.14 -4.17
N HIS A 61 4.55 0.72 -2.97
CA HIS A 61 3.51 1.69 -2.63
C HIS A 61 3.66 2.99 -3.44
N SER A 62 4.89 3.49 -3.61
CA SER A 62 5.17 4.65 -4.46
C SER A 62 4.80 4.40 -5.92
N GLU A 63 5.16 3.24 -6.47
CA GLU A 63 4.78 2.83 -7.83
C GLU A 63 3.26 2.77 -8.00
N PHE A 64 2.55 2.11 -7.08
CA PHE A 64 1.09 2.05 -7.11
C PHE A 64 0.46 3.44 -7.05
N HIS A 65 0.98 4.33 -6.19
CA HIS A 65 0.50 5.70 -6.08
C HIS A 65 0.73 6.49 -7.38
N GLU A 66 1.86 6.28 -8.05
CA GLU A 66 2.13 6.87 -9.37
C GLU A 66 1.14 6.38 -10.42
N LEU A 67 0.89 5.07 -10.50
CA LEU A 67 -0.07 4.47 -11.44
C LEU A 67 -1.50 4.99 -11.17
N SER A 68 -1.91 5.06 -9.90
CA SER A 68 -3.20 5.64 -9.52
C SER A 68 -3.30 7.12 -9.92
N SER A 69 -2.22 7.88 -9.76
CA SER A 69 -2.16 9.28 -10.18
C SER A 69 -2.23 9.44 -11.70
N ARG A 70 -1.56 8.55 -12.46
CA ARG A 70 -1.68 8.48 -13.92
C ARG A 70 -3.11 8.17 -14.34
N CYS A 71 -3.77 7.25 -13.65
CA CYS A 71 -5.17 6.90 -13.92
C CYS A 71 -6.09 8.10 -13.71
N LYS A 72 -5.92 8.84 -12.62
CA LYS A 72 -6.70 10.06 -12.34
C LYS A 72 -6.48 11.12 -13.40
N ARG A 73 -5.23 11.37 -13.80
CA ARG A 73 -4.92 12.34 -14.87
C ARG A 73 -5.57 11.96 -16.20
N LEU A 74 -5.57 10.68 -16.53
CA LEU A 74 -6.17 10.14 -17.74
C LEU A 74 -7.70 10.30 -17.72
N ILE A 75 -8.35 10.06 -16.58
CA ILE A 75 -9.78 10.36 -16.39
C ILE A 75 -10.06 11.85 -16.59
N HIS A 76 -9.25 12.73 -15.99
CA HIS A 76 -9.42 14.19 -16.10
C HIS A 76 -9.28 14.70 -17.54
N GLN A 77 -8.48 14.02 -18.37
CA GLN A 77 -8.34 14.35 -19.80
C GLN A 77 -9.58 13.98 -20.63
N CYS A 78 -10.33 12.96 -20.20
CA CYS A 78 -11.53 12.49 -20.89
C CYS A 78 -12.78 13.29 -20.53
N ASN A 79 -12.94 13.65 -19.24
CA ASN A 79 -13.89 14.63 -18.74
C ASN A 79 -13.66 14.81 -17.24
N ASN A 80 -13.54 16.03 -16.74
CA ASN A 80 -13.09 16.31 -15.36
C ASN A 80 -14.02 15.81 -14.24
N GLU A 81 -15.22 15.32 -14.57
CA GLU A 81 -16.23 14.90 -13.60
C GLU A 81 -16.60 13.41 -13.68
N GLU A 82 -16.05 12.67 -14.65
CA GLU A 82 -16.44 11.28 -14.86
C GLU A 82 -15.70 10.32 -13.92
N LYS A 83 -16.42 9.31 -13.44
CA LYS A 83 -15.83 8.20 -12.69
C LYS A 83 -15.12 7.25 -13.65
N LEU A 84 -14.10 6.53 -13.19
CA LEU A 84 -13.39 5.52 -13.99
C LEU A 84 -14.33 4.51 -14.66
N GLU A 85 -15.43 4.14 -13.99
CA GLU A 85 -16.47 3.26 -14.55
C GLU A 85 -17.08 3.84 -15.84
N GLN A 86 -17.48 5.11 -15.81
CA GLN A 86 -18.05 5.80 -16.96
C GLN A 86 -17.04 5.96 -18.10
N VAL A 87 -15.76 6.19 -17.76
CA VAL A 87 -14.68 6.27 -18.75
C VAL A 87 -14.46 4.92 -19.44
N ILE A 88 -14.56 3.81 -18.71
CA ILE A 88 -14.47 2.46 -19.29
C ILE A 88 -15.63 2.23 -20.26
N ASP A 89 -16.86 2.54 -19.87
CA ASP A 89 -18.05 2.36 -20.71
C ASP A 89 -17.98 3.18 -21.99
N LEU A 90 -17.47 4.41 -21.90
CA LEU A 90 -17.45 5.36 -23.01
C LEU A 90 -16.30 5.10 -24.00
N TYR A 91 -15.11 4.78 -23.50
CA TYR A 91 -13.89 4.70 -24.31
C TYR A 91 -13.40 3.27 -24.56
N ALA A 92 -13.93 2.27 -23.84
CA ALA A 92 -13.54 0.87 -24.00
C ALA A 92 -14.75 -0.10 -23.97
N PRO A 93 -15.84 0.16 -24.71
CA PRO A 93 -17.07 -0.64 -24.61
C PRO A 93 -16.87 -2.11 -24.95
N ALA A 94 -15.92 -2.43 -25.84
CA ALA A 94 -15.60 -3.80 -26.23
C ALA A 94 -14.88 -4.60 -25.12
N LEU A 95 -14.27 -3.91 -24.14
CA LEU A 95 -13.51 -4.51 -23.03
C LEU A 95 -14.13 -4.15 -21.67
N ALA A 96 -15.32 -3.56 -21.65
CA ALA A 96 -15.89 -2.97 -20.45
C ALA A 96 -16.08 -4.00 -19.32
N ASP A 97 -16.59 -5.19 -19.65
CA ASP A 97 -16.79 -6.27 -18.68
C ASP A 97 -15.49 -6.69 -17.99
N ASP A 98 -14.42 -6.90 -18.77
CA ASP A 98 -13.11 -7.29 -18.25
C ASP A 98 -12.47 -6.18 -17.40
N LEU A 99 -12.53 -4.94 -17.88
CA LEU A 99 -11.99 -3.77 -17.18
C LEU A 99 -12.74 -3.48 -15.88
N HIS A 100 -14.07 -3.68 -15.86
CA HIS A 100 -14.86 -3.57 -14.64
C HIS A 100 -14.54 -4.69 -13.66
N SER A 101 -14.38 -5.93 -14.13
CA SER A 101 -13.97 -7.04 -13.27
C SER A 101 -12.62 -6.74 -12.63
N MET A 102 -11.61 -6.34 -13.41
CA MET A 102 -10.29 -5.95 -12.89
C MET A 102 -10.38 -4.81 -11.89
N ARG A 103 -11.19 -3.76 -12.16
CA ARG A 103 -11.41 -2.65 -11.23
C ARG A 103 -11.96 -3.14 -9.89
N ILE A 104 -13.00 -3.97 -9.92
CA ILE A 104 -13.66 -4.49 -8.71
C ILE A 104 -12.69 -5.36 -7.90
N ASP A 105 -11.98 -6.26 -8.57
CA ASP A 105 -11.01 -7.13 -7.92
C ASP A 105 -9.85 -6.33 -7.33
N LEU A 106 -9.35 -5.31 -8.02
CA LEU A 106 -8.30 -4.46 -7.52
C LEU A 106 -8.73 -3.72 -6.25
N VAL A 107 -9.93 -3.14 -6.23
CA VAL A 107 -10.47 -2.47 -5.03
C VAL A 107 -10.60 -3.46 -3.86
N ARG A 108 -11.15 -4.65 -4.12
CA ARG A 108 -11.29 -5.70 -3.10
C ARG A 108 -9.95 -6.13 -2.54
N ARG A 109 -8.95 -6.32 -3.40
CA ARG A 109 -7.60 -6.74 -2.99
C ARG A 109 -6.89 -5.67 -2.19
N MET A 110 -6.98 -4.41 -2.59
CA MET A 110 -6.43 -3.29 -1.81
C MET A 110 -7.03 -3.19 -0.40
N GLN A 111 -8.34 -3.43 -0.26
CA GLN A 111 -8.99 -3.43 1.06
C GLN A 111 -8.41 -4.53 1.95
N ARG A 112 -8.31 -5.77 1.44
CA ARG A 112 -7.69 -6.89 2.16
C ARG A 112 -6.23 -6.59 2.51
N LEU A 113 -5.50 -5.98 1.58
CA LEU A 113 -4.11 -5.62 1.75
C LEU A 113 -3.91 -4.63 2.91
N ALA A 114 -4.78 -3.65 3.03
CA ALA A 114 -4.77 -2.71 4.16
C ALA A 114 -5.01 -3.41 5.50
N ASP A 115 -5.97 -4.34 5.55
CA ASP A 115 -6.26 -5.13 6.76
C ASP A 115 -5.06 -6.02 7.13
N ASP A 116 -4.46 -6.69 6.14
CA ASP A 116 -3.30 -7.56 6.34
C ASP A 116 -2.05 -6.78 6.80
N GLN A 117 -1.84 -5.57 6.28
CA GLN A 117 -0.76 -4.68 6.73
C GLN A 117 -0.96 -4.24 8.17
N LEU A 118 -2.20 -3.90 8.55
CA LEU A 118 -2.53 -3.53 9.92
C LEU A 118 -2.25 -4.70 10.87
N ASP A 119 -2.66 -5.92 10.51
CA ASP A 119 -2.39 -7.13 11.28
C ASP A 119 -0.88 -7.39 11.44
N ASN A 120 -0.10 -7.30 10.34
CA ASN A 120 1.36 -7.44 10.40
C ASN A 120 2.01 -6.41 11.34
N HIS A 121 1.57 -5.15 11.29
CA HIS A 121 2.07 -4.11 12.17
C HIS A 121 1.75 -4.39 13.65
N VAL A 122 0.55 -4.88 13.96
CA VAL A 122 0.16 -5.28 15.33
C VAL A 122 1.05 -6.43 15.82
N ARG A 123 1.31 -7.44 14.98
CA ARG A 123 2.19 -8.57 15.33
C ARG A 123 3.61 -8.12 15.59
N LEU A 124 4.18 -7.28 14.73
CA LEU A 124 5.52 -6.74 14.90
C LEU A 124 5.64 -5.94 16.22
N ARG A 125 4.63 -5.13 16.54
CA ARG A 125 4.58 -4.38 17.79
C ARG A 125 4.49 -5.30 19.02
N ALA A 126 3.70 -6.36 18.95
CA ALA A 126 3.62 -7.34 20.02
C ALA A 126 4.98 -8.05 20.22
N ALA A 127 5.60 -8.49 19.14
CA ALA A 127 6.93 -9.10 19.15
C ALA A 127 7.99 -8.15 19.77
N TRP A 128 7.99 -6.88 19.36
CA TRP A 128 8.85 -5.85 19.94
C TRP A 128 8.64 -5.69 21.45
N ASN A 129 7.39 -5.61 21.91
CA ASN A 129 7.08 -5.45 23.33
C ASN A 129 7.57 -6.63 24.16
N VAL A 130 7.37 -7.86 23.68
CA VAL A 130 7.83 -9.09 24.35
C VAL A 130 9.36 -9.12 24.41
N THR A 131 10.03 -8.90 23.28
CA THR A 131 11.50 -8.88 23.22
C THR A 131 12.08 -7.81 24.14
N THR A 132 11.53 -6.59 24.12
CA THR A 132 11.95 -5.49 25.00
C THR A 132 11.76 -5.86 26.47
N SER A 133 10.61 -6.45 26.84
CA SER A 133 10.35 -6.86 28.22
C SER A 133 11.34 -7.92 28.70
N ILE A 134 11.67 -8.91 27.88
CA ILE A 134 12.66 -9.95 28.20
C ILE A 134 14.05 -9.30 28.36
N LEU A 135 14.46 -8.44 27.43
CA LEU A 135 15.75 -7.75 27.48
C LEU A 135 15.89 -6.88 28.73
N GLN A 136 14.80 -6.23 29.18
CA GLN A 136 14.77 -5.49 30.45
C GLN A 136 14.91 -6.41 31.65
N GLN A 137 14.22 -7.55 31.66
CA GLN A 137 14.29 -8.53 32.76
C GLN A 137 15.70 -9.11 32.95
N VAL A 138 16.43 -9.34 31.86
CA VAL A 138 17.82 -9.83 31.92
C VAL A 138 18.85 -8.70 32.09
N GLY A 139 18.40 -7.44 32.18
CA GLY A 139 19.27 -6.28 32.32
C GLY A 139 20.10 -5.94 31.07
N ALA A 140 19.74 -6.50 29.91
CA ALA A 140 20.42 -6.21 28.65
C ALA A 140 20.06 -4.82 28.08
N ILE A 141 18.91 -4.29 28.46
CA ILE A 141 18.51 -2.90 28.16
C ILE A 141 17.95 -2.23 29.41
N GLU A 142 18.13 -0.91 29.51
CA GLU A 142 17.64 -0.14 30.65
C GLU A 142 16.12 -0.19 30.76
N MET A 143 15.64 -0.46 31.97
CA MET A 143 14.23 -0.32 32.31
C MET A 143 13.95 1.18 32.52
N LYS A 144 13.31 1.84 31.54
CA LYS A 144 12.73 3.16 31.76
C LYS A 144 11.66 3.03 32.84
N GLN A 145 12.00 3.35 34.09
CA GLN A 145 11.03 3.39 35.18
C GLN A 145 10.02 4.50 34.91
N THR A 146 8.81 4.12 34.50
CA THR A 146 7.69 5.04 34.24
C THR A 146 6.99 5.50 35.52
N TYR A 147 7.38 5.02 36.69
CA TYR A 147 6.92 5.55 37.97
C TYR A 147 7.92 6.57 38.51
N GLN A 148 7.79 7.82 38.08
CA GLN A 148 8.32 8.93 38.87
C GLN A 148 7.45 9.14 40.11
N ASN A 149 8.11 9.06 41.26
CA ASN A 149 7.77 9.60 42.58
C ASN A 149 7.02 10.95 42.55
N THR A 150 5.69 10.95 42.41
CA THR A 150 4.86 12.15 42.62
C THR A 150 3.92 12.01 43.81
N TYR A 151 4.32 11.30 44.87
CA TYR A 151 3.60 11.28 46.15
C TYR A 151 4.56 11.14 47.34
N ALA A 152 5.54 12.04 47.48
CA ALA A 152 6.38 12.07 48.67
C ALA A 152 6.82 13.48 49.08
N THR A 153 5.92 14.45 49.11
CA THR A 153 6.12 15.72 49.84
C THR A 153 4.79 16.35 50.29
N HIS A 154 3.94 15.55 50.94
CA HIS A 154 2.94 16.09 51.87
C HIS A 154 3.10 15.38 53.22
N GLN A 155 4.15 15.74 53.95
CA GLN A 155 4.19 15.54 55.40
C GLN A 155 4.54 16.84 56.10
N VAL A 156 3.47 17.47 56.60
CA VAL A 156 3.34 18.09 57.93
C VAL A 156 4.45 19.06 58.35
N ALA A 157 4.25 20.35 58.09
CA ALA A 157 4.71 21.38 59.01
C ALA A 157 3.58 21.62 60.02
N ARG A 158 3.83 21.22 61.27
CA ARG A 158 3.11 21.72 62.46
C ARG A 158 3.85 22.94 62.99
#